data_AF-I3TF72-F1
#
_entry.id   AF-I3TF72-F1
#
_cell.length_a   1.000
_cell.length_b   1.000
_cell.length_c   1.000
_cell.angle_alpha   90.00
_cell.angle_beta   90.00
_cell.angle_gamma   90.00
#
_symmetry.space_group_name_H-M   'P 1'
#
loop_
_entity.id
_entity.type
_entity.pdbx_description
1 polymer ?
#
loop_
_entity_poly.entity_id
_entity_poly.type
_entity_poly.pdbx_seq_one_letter_code
_entity_poly.pdbx_strand_id
1 'polypeptide(L)'
;MSKRLLGLVFVYCLAIALALLVYATGSLQAPSEIKRLGVFYVEETFFGNMTAMSPEAVTAIVWDYRGLDTVYETAVFFLAVVAGLAVFRVSKTPPLKRGVGLTEISRTSTKIVAALIVVVSASIALHGHLTPGGGFQGGSTLAIAPLLVIPIFSYYALLARRLTPGLLVTLRGLALTAIGLVAILPVFKGLEVVTNIRFYPAYILGQLVSGSLFLYNSSEYIAVASGFAAVFLYLSFEEEFYEEERGEDRE
;
A
#
# COMPACT_ATOMS: atom_id res chain seq x y z
N MET A 1 13.57 8.21 -39.24
CA MET A 1 13.30 8.02 -37.80
C MET A 1 11.90 8.53 -37.50
N SER A 2 11.04 7.76 -36.80
CA SER A 2 9.68 8.24 -36.51
C SER A 2 9.73 9.48 -35.59
N LYS A 3 8.78 10.42 -35.73
CA LYS A 3 8.72 11.63 -34.86
C LYS A 3 8.72 11.27 -33.37
N ARG A 4 8.15 10.12 -33.01
CA ARG A 4 8.14 9.56 -31.64
C ARG A 4 9.54 9.12 -31.18
N LEU A 5 10.27 8.40 -32.03
CA LEU A 5 11.64 7.97 -31.72
C LEU A 5 12.58 9.18 -31.60
N LEU A 6 12.42 10.20 -32.45
CA LEU A 6 13.17 11.46 -32.35
C LEU A 6 12.86 12.20 -31.05
N GLY A 7 11.59 12.27 -30.65
CA GLY A 7 11.18 12.86 -29.37
C GLY A 7 11.77 12.13 -28.16
N LEU A 8 11.72 10.79 -28.15
CA LEU A 8 12.29 9.99 -27.06
C LEU A 8 13.80 10.15 -26.96
N VAL A 9 14.51 10.12 -28.09
CA VAL A 9 15.96 10.36 -28.13
C VAL A 9 16.29 11.75 -27.62
N PHE A 10 15.53 12.77 -28.02
CA PHE A 10 15.73 14.14 -27.53
C PHE A 10 15.55 14.25 -26.01
N VAL A 11 14.47 13.70 -25.45
CA VAL A 11 14.22 13.73 -24.01
C VAL A 11 15.32 12.98 -23.24
N TYR A 12 15.74 11.83 -23.74
CA TYR A 12 16.81 11.04 -23.12
C TYR A 12 18.16 11.78 -23.15
N CYS A 13 18.52 12.36 -24.30
CA CYS A 13 19.71 13.18 -24.44
C CYS A 13 19.66 14.42 -23.53
N LEU A 14 18.50 15.07 -23.41
CA LEU A 14 18.31 16.22 -22.52
C LEU A 14 18.47 15.81 -21.05
N ALA A 15 17.91 14.67 -20.63
CA ALA A 15 18.04 14.17 -19.28
C ALA A 15 19.50 13.84 -18.94
N ILE A 16 20.23 13.18 -19.86
CA ILE A 16 21.67 12.91 -19.69
C ILE A 16 22.46 14.21 -19.65
N ALA A 17 22.20 15.15 -20.56
CA ALA A 17 22.89 16.43 -20.59
C ALA A 17 22.69 17.21 -19.29
N LEU A 18 21.46 17.20 -18.74
CA LEU A 18 21.15 17.82 -17.46
C LEU A 18 21.87 17.10 -16.31
N ALA A 19 21.87 15.77 -16.28
CA ALA A 19 22.57 15.00 -15.25
C ALA A 19 24.09 15.26 -15.27
N LEU A 20 24.69 15.29 -16.46
CA LEU A 20 26.10 15.60 -16.66
C LEU A 20 26.42 17.06 -16.30
N LEU A 21 25.52 18.01 -16.62
CA LEU A 21 25.67 19.41 -16.22
C LEU A 21 25.64 19.55 -14.69
N VAL A 22 24.70 18.89 -14.03
CA VAL A 22 24.59 18.88 -12.56
C VAL A 22 25.83 18.25 -11.91
N TYR A 23 26.36 17.17 -12.49
CA TYR A 23 27.62 16.55 -12.06
C TYR A 23 28.82 17.48 -12.27
N ALA A 24 28.99 18.04 -13.47
CA ALA A 24 30.13 18.88 -13.84
C ALA A 24 30.15 20.21 -13.07
N THR A 25 28.99 20.77 -12.74
CA THR A 25 28.88 21.98 -11.92
C THR A 25 29.08 21.71 -10.43
N GLY A 26 29.13 20.44 -10.00
CA GLY A 26 29.20 20.08 -8.59
C GLY A 26 27.97 20.54 -7.78
N SER A 27 26.87 20.89 -8.45
CA SER A 27 25.67 21.44 -7.82
C SER A 27 24.99 20.44 -6.87
N LEU A 28 25.24 19.15 -7.06
CA LEU A 28 24.78 18.07 -6.18
C LEU A 28 25.99 17.24 -5.73
N GLN A 29 26.67 17.69 -4.67
CA GLN A 29 27.59 16.84 -3.93
C GLN A 29 26.80 16.02 -2.90
N ALA A 30 27.20 14.76 -2.71
CA ALA A 30 26.68 13.96 -1.61
C ALA A 30 27.05 14.65 -0.29
N PRO A 31 26.10 14.85 0.64
CA PRO A 31 26.41 15.41 1.95
C PRO A 31 27.46 14.54 2.65
N SER A 32 28.54 15.16 3.15
CA SER A 32 29.57 14.47 3.94
C SER A 32 29.11 14.18 5.37
N GLU A 33 28.07 14.87 5.82
CA GLU A 33 27.53 14.77 7.17
C GLU A 33 26.00 14.61 7.12
N ILE A 34 25.46 13.93 8.12
CA ILE A 34 24.02 13.83 8.32
C ILE A 34 23.51 15.21 8.72
N LYS A 35 22.50 15.70 8.01
CA LYS A 35 21.83 16.96 8.37
C LYS A 35 21.31 16.88 9.81
N ARG A 36 21.27 18.01 10.52
CA ARG A 36 20.79 18.10 11.92
C ARG A 36 19.44 17.39 12.16
N LEU A 37 18.51 17.48 11.21
CA LEU A 37 17.21 16.79 11.31
C LEU A 37 17.34 15.25 11.20
N GLY A 38 18.28 14.75 10.40
CA GLY A 38 18.56 13.32 10.34
C GLY A 38 19.19 12.80 11.63
N VAL A 39 20.11 13.58 12.22
CA VAL A 39 20.68 13.27 13.55
C VAL A 39 19.57 13.21 14.59
N PHE A 40 18.69 14.22 14.62
CA PHE A 40 17.51 14.24 15.50
C PHE A 40 16.68 12.96 15.40
N TYR A 41 16.31 12.52 14.19
CA TYR A 41 15.49 11.31 14.04
C TYR A 41 16.22 10.05 14.54
N VAL A 42 17.52 9.92 14.25
CA VAL A 42 18.29 8.74 14.70
C VAL A 42 18.39 8.68 16.22
N GLU A 43 18.59 9.83 16.87
CA GLU A 43 18.74 9.91 18.33
C GLU A 43 17.39 9.76 19.06
N GLU A 44 16.35 10.44 18.57
CA GLU A 44 15.07 10.53 19.30
C GLU A 44 14.18 9.31 19.12
N THR A 45 14.18 8.68 17.94
CA THR A 45 13.25 7.60 17.55
C THR A 45 13.04 6.49 18.58
N PHE A 46 14.11 6.05 19.25
CA PHE A 46 14.04 4.97 20.24
C PHE A 46 14.54 5.39 21.63
N PHE A 47 15.65 6.13 21.72
CA PHE A 47 16.32 6.42 22.99
C PHE A 47 16.02 7.81 23.57
N GLY A 48 15.48 8.73 22.77
CA GLY A 48 15.27 10.12 23.19
C GLY A 48 13.97 10.36 23.96
N ASN A 49 13.75 11.63 24.29
CA ASN A 49 12.56 12.05 25.05
C ASN A 49 11.31 12.15 24.16
N MET A 50 11.49 12.34 22.85
CA MET A 50 10.41 12.37 21.84
C MET A 50 10.28 11.04 21.09
N THR A 51 10.62 9.94 21.77
CA THR A 51 10.68 8.60 21.20
C THR A 51 9.33 8.09 20.69
N ALA A 52 9.38 7.41 19.54
CA ALA A 52 8.27 6.61 19.02
C ALA A 52 8.29 5.18 19.60
N MET A 53 9.32 4.85 20.39
CA MET A 53 9.63 3.52 20.88
C MET A 53 9.73 2.48 19.75
N SER A 54 10.24 2.88 18.59
CA SER A 54 10.39 2.03 17.40
C SER A 54 11.87 1.95 17.03
N PRO A 55 12.53 0.79 16.99
CA PRO A 55 13.91 0.71 16.49
C PRO A 55 14.01 0.95 14.98
N GLU A 56 12.89 0.84 14.23
CA GLU A 56 12.85 1.18 12.82
C GLU A 56 12.54 2.68 12.64
N ALA A 57 13.53 3.42 12.13
CA ALA A 57 13.49 4.88 12.06
C ALA A 57 12.56 5.42 10.98
N VAL A 58 12.47 4.75 9.83
CA VAL A 58 11.60 5.24 8.75
C VAL A 58 10.14 5.20 9.18
N THR A 59 9.71 4.11 9.81
CA THR A 59 8.37 3.86 10.34
C THR A 59 8.05 4.86 11.44
N ALA A 60 9.00 5.13 12.34
CA ALA A 60 8.84 6.20 13.33
C ALA A 60 8.65 7.58 12.67
N ILE A 61 9.47 7.90 11.67
CA ILE A 61 9.35 9.16 10.92
C ILE A 61 8.00 9.26 10.25
N VAL A 62 7.59 8.26 9.47
CA VAL A 62 6.39 8.37 8.65
C VAL A 62 5.11 8.26 9.46
N TRP A 63 5.05 7.49 10.56
CA TRP A 63 3.83 7.31 11.34
C TRP A 63 3.72 8.13 12.63
N ASP A 64 4.84 8.58 13.22
CA ASP A 64 4.82 9.41 14.44
C ASP A 64 5.16 10.87 14.08
N TYR A 65 6.42 11.14 13.73
CA TYR A 65 6.90 12.50 13.52
C TYR A 65 6.23 13.22 12.33
N ARG A 66 5.91 12.46 11.28
CA ARG A 66 5.27 12.91 10.05
C ARG A 66 3.98 12.14 9.75
N GLY A 67 3.34 11.59 10.78
CA GLY A 67 2.16 10.73 10.62
C GLY A 67 0.99 11.36 9.87
N LEU A 68 0.84 12.69 9.89
CA LEU A 68 -0.14 13.37 9.03
C LEU A 68 0.15 13.19 7.54
N ASP A 69 1.42 13.19 7.12
CA ASP A 69 1.80 13.00 5.72
C ASP A 69 1.36 11.61 5.24
N THR A 70 1.58 10.57 6.05
CA THR A 70 1.18 9.19 5.71
C THR A 70 -0.33 8.99 5.78
N VAL A 71 -1.04 9.61 6.72
CA VAL A 71 -2.51 9.63 6.71
C VAL A 71 -3.04 10.20 5.39
N TYR A 72 -2.46 11.31 4.91
CA TYR A 72 -2.84 11.87 3.62
C TYR A 72 -2.40 11.00 2.43
N GLU A 73 -1.24 10.35 2.48
CA GLU A 73 -0.81 9.39 1.47
C GLU A 73 -1.83 8.25 1.32
N THR A 74 -2.22 7.62 2.43
CA THR A 74 -3.25 6.56 2.41
C THR A 74 -4.59 7.10 1.92
N ALA A 75 -4.94 8.36 2.21
CA ALA A 75 -6.16 9.01 1.72
C ALA A 75 -6.11 9.36 0.21
N VAL A 76 -4.93 9.67 -0.34
CA VAL A 76 -4.77 9.88 -1.79
C VAL A 76 -4.87 8.55 -2.52
N PHE A 77 -4.18 7.51 -2.04
CA PHE A 77 -4.34 6.15 -2.57
C PHE A 77 -5.81 5.71 -2.47
N PHE A 78 -6.41 5.92 -1.28
CA PHE A 78 -7.82 6.23 -1.04
C PHE A 78 -8.67 6.49 -2.27
N LEU A 79 -8.60 7.76 -2.64
CA LEU A 79 -9.34 8.40 -3.71
C LEU A 79 -8.96 7.83 -5.07
N ALA A 80 -7.69 7.46 -5.32
CA ALA A 80 -7.26 6.91 -6.60
C ALA A 80 -7.99 5.60 -6.93
N VAL A 81 -8.09 4.67 -5.98
CA VAL A 81 -8.84 3.42 -6.18
C VAL A 81 -10.32 3.73 -6.38
N VAL A 82 -10.95 4.51 -5.50
CA VAL A 82 -12.39 4.83 -5.62
C VAL A 82 -12.71 5.53 -6.94
N ALA A 83 -11.85 6.45 -7.38
CA ALA A 83 -11.98 7.12 -8.67
C ALA A 83 -11.87 6.12 -9.82
N GLY A 84 -10.92 5.18 -9.76
CA GLY A 84 -10.84 4.07 -10.70
C GLY A 84 -12.14 3.26 -10.74
N LEU A 85 -12.67 2.88 -9.57
CA LEU A 85 -13.92 2.12 -9.48
C LEU A 85 -15.12 2.91 -10.02
N ALA A 86 -15.18 4.21 -9.74
CA ALA A 86 -16.23 5.10 -10.21
C ALA A 86 -16.22 5.24 -11.75
N VAL A 87 -15.04 5.25 -12.38
CA VAL A 87 -14.90 5.25 -13.84
C VAL A 87 -15.48 3.97 -14.45
N PHE A 88 -15.24 2.83 -13.81
CA PHE A 88 -15.75 1.54 -14.25
C PHE A 88 -17.27 1.38 -14.05
N ARG A 89 -17.89 2.19 -13.18
CA ARG A 89 -19.34 2.19 -12.88
C ARG A 89 -19.90 0.84 -12.43
N VAL A 90 -19.07 -0.05 -11.92
CA VAL A 90 -19.52 -1.39 -11.52
C VAL A 90 -20.04 -1.38 -10.10
N SER A 91 -21.31 -1.73 -9.97
CA SER A 91 -22.02 -1.93 -8.72
C SER A 91 -22.26 -3.41 -8.40
N LYS A 92 -22.31 -4.26 -9.44
CA LYS A 92 -22.60 -5.70 -9.28
C LYS A 92 -21.35 -6.55 -9.31
N THR A 93 -21.51 -7.80 -8.86
CA THR A 93 -20.49 -8.84 -9.01
C THR A 93 -20.93 -9.80 -10.12
N PRO A 94 -20.06 -10.15 -11.09
CA PRO A 94 -20.41 -11.12 -12.12
C PRO A 94 -20.88 -12.45 -11.52
N PRO A 95 -21.89 -13.12 -12.12
CA PRO A 95 -22.31 -14.44 -11.68
C PRO A 95 -21.15 -15.44 -11.84
N LEU A 96 -21.02 -16.39 -10.91
CA LEU A 96 -19.94 -17.38 -10.96
C LEU A 96 -20.06 -18.26 -12.21
N LYS A 97 -19.06 -18.22 -13.09
CA LYS A 97 -18.89 -19.16 -14.21
C LYS A 97 -17.66 -20.05 -13.98
N ARG A 98 -17.54 -21.12 -14.77
CA ARG A 98 -16.33 -21.94 -14.79
C ARG A 98 -15.28 -21.25 -15.65
N GLY A 99 -14.31 -20.59 -15.01
CA GLY A 99 -13.19 -19.98 -15.70
C GLY A 99 -12.21 -21.00 -16.30
N VAL A 100 -11.57 -20.64 -17.40
CA VAL A 100 -10.41 -21.35 -17.94
C VAL A 100 -9.18 -20.83 -17.20
N GLY A 101 -8.41 -21.74 -16.62
CA GLY A 101 -7.14 -21.40 -15.96
C GLY A 101 -5.95 -22.04 -16.68
N LEU A 102 -4.74 -21.74 -16.23
CA LEU A 102 -3.51 -22.29 -16.81
C LEU A 102 -3.26 -23.75 -16.38
N THR A 103 -2.12 -24.28 -16.82
CA THR A 103 -1.66 -25.67 -16.64
C THR A 103 -1.59 -26.09 -15.16
N GLU A 104 -1.65 -27.39 -14.91
CA GLU A 104 -1.60 -27.93 -13.53
C GLU A 104 -0.27 -27.63 -12.81
N ILE A 105 0.83 -27.56 -13.58
CA ILE A 105 2.14 -27.15 -13.05
C ILE A 105 2.05 -25.72 -12.52
N SER A 106 1.52 -24.78 -13.31
CA SER A 106 1.33 -23.39 -12.90
C SER A 106 0.42 -23.29 -11.66
N ARG A 107 -0.69 -24.04 -11.63
CA ARG A 107 -1.60 -24.07 -10.47
C ARG A 107 -0.91 -24.55 -9.20
N THR A 108 -0.12 -25.61 -9.28
CA THR A 108 0.58 -26.16 -8.12
C THR A 108 1.63 -25.19 -7.59
N SER A 109 2.47 -24.63 -8.48
CA SER A 109 3.46 -23.62 -8.12
C SER A 109 2.82 -22.39 -7.48
N THR A 110 1.72 -21.88 -8.04
CA THR A 110 1.05 -20.68 -7.52
C THR A 110 0.44 -20.88 -6.14
N LYS A 111 -0.09 -22.07 -5.81
CA LYS A 111 -0.59 -22.33 -4.44
C LYS A 111 0.53 -22.17 -3.41
N ILE A 112 1.71 -22.71 -3.71
CA ILE A 112 2.88 -22.63 -2.82
C ILE A 112 3.36 -21.18 -2.71
N VAL A 113 3.54 -20.49 -3.85
CA VAL A 113 4.02 -19.11 -3.89
C VAL A 113 3.03 -18.16 -3.22
N ALA A 114 1.72 -18.30 -3.45
CA ALA A 114 0.69 -17.48 -2.82
C ALA A 114 0.68 -17.64 -1.29
N ALA A 115 0.86 -18.86 -0.77
CA ALA A 115 0.97 -19.09 0.66
C ALA A 115 2.21 -18.38 1.26
N LEU A 116 3.36 -18.47 0.57
CA LEU A 116 4.57 -17.75 0.98
C LEU A 116 4.38 -16.23 0.96
N ILE A 117 3.73 -15.69 -0.08
CA ILE A 117 3.41 -14.26 -0.18
C ILE A 117 2.58 -13.82 1.03
N VAL A 118 1.56 -14.57 1.43
CA VAL A 118 0.73 -14.22 2.60
C VAL A 118 1.59 -14.12 3.86
N VAL A 119 2.42 -15.13 4.14
CA VAL A 119 3.28 -15.15 5.34
C VAL A 119 4.29 -14.01 5.33
N VAL A 120 5.00 -13.82 4.21
CA VAL A 120 6.01 -12.76 4.08
C VAL A 120 5.37 -11.39 4.19
N SER A 121 4.25 -11.16 3.52
CA SER A 121 3.53 -9.88 3.55
C SER A 121 3.05 -9.50 4.95
N ALA A 122 2.53 -10.48 5.71
CA ALA A 122 2.12 -10.28 7.09
C ALA A 122 3.31 -9.98 7.99
N SER A 123 4.45 -10.67 7.79
CA SER A 123 5.68 -10.40 8.53
C SER A 123 6.19 -8.97 8.31
N ILE A 124 6.22 -8.49 7.06
CA ILE A 124 6.65 -7.14 6.69
C ILE A 124 5.77 -6.07 7.35
N ALA A 125 4.45 -6.29 7.38
CA ALA A 125 3.51 -5.33 7.97
C ALA A 125 3.54 -5.33 9.50
N LEU A 126 3.43 -6.51 10.12
CA LEU A 126 3.28 -6.64 11.57
C LEU A 126 4.57 -6.34 12.34
N HIS A 127 5.74 -6.44 11.69
CA HIS A 127 7.03 -6.07 12.27
C HIS A 127 7.58 -4.75 11.71
N GLY A 128 6.75 -3.92 11.05
CA GLY A 128 7.21 -2.66 10.45
C GLY A 128 7.85 -1.69 11.45
N HIS A 129 7.42 -1.71 12.71
CA HIS A 129 8.05 -0.93 13.79
C HIS A 129 9.38 -1.51 14.28
N LEU A 130 9.70 -2.76 13.93
CA LEU A 130 10.93 -3.45 14.38
C LEU A 130 11.97 -3.58 13.27
N THR A 131 11.52 -3.76 12.03
CA THR A 131 12.34 -4.12 10.87
C THR A 131 11.90 -3.34 9.65
N PRO A 132 12.80 -3.07 8.67
CA PRO A 132 12.45 -2.34 7.46
C PRO A 132 11.22 -2.94 6.76
N GLY A 133 10.21 -2.12 6.51
CA GLY A 133 8.92 -2.58 6.04
C GLY A 133 7.83 -1.57 6.34
N GLY A 134 6.65 -2.09 6.72
CA GLY A 134 5.48 -1.28 7.00
C GLY A 134 4.20 -1.82 6.35
N GLY A 135 3.09 -1.17 6.68
CA GLY A 135 1.76 -1.53 6.20
C GLY A 135 1.66 -1.47 4.68
N PHE A 136 2.13 -0.38 4.05
CA PHE A 136 2.05 -0.20 2.61
C PHE A 136 2.81 -1.27 1.82
N GLN A 137 4.07 -1.55 2.20
CA GLN A 137 4.91 -2.54 1.52
C GLN A 137 4.36 -3.95 1.73
N GLY A 138 3.93 -4.27 2.96
CA GLY A 138 3.25 -5.52 3.25
C GLY A 138 1.98 -5.67 2.41
N GLY A 139 1.13 -4.64 2.35
CA GLY A 139 -0.15 -4.70 1.66
C GLY A 139 0.03 -4.84 0.14
N SER A 140 1.00 -4.13 -0.41
CA SER A 140 1.41 -4.25 -1.82
C SER A 140 1.94 -5.65 -2.13
N THR A 141 2.70 -6.24 -1.21
CA THR A 141 3.20 -7.62 -1.34
C THR A 141 2.03 -8.61 -1.30
N LEU A 142 1.09 -8.46 -0.38
CA LEU A 142 -0.10 -9.31 -0.30
C LEU A 142 -0.93 -9.24 -1.60
N ALA A 143 -1.02 -8.07 -2.22
CA ALA A 143 -1.74 -7.88 -3.47
C ALA A 143 -1.16 -8.67 -4.67
N ILE A 144 0.10 -9.14 -4.59
CA ILE A 144 0.68 -10.04 -5.59
C ILE A 144 -0.06 -11.38 -5.62
N ALA A 145 -0.60 -11.84 -4.48
CA ALA A 145 -1.34 -13.11 -4.44
C ALA A 145 -2.58 -13.12 -5.35
N PRO A 146 -3.55 -12.18 -5.25
CA PRO A 146 -4.66 -12.11 -6.20
C PRO A 146 -4.19 -11.84 -7.64
N LEU A 147 -3.15 -11.03 -7.83
CA LEU A 147 -2.56 -10.76 -9.16
C LEU A 147 -2.06 -12.05 -9.84
N LEU A 148 -1.50 -13.00 -9.08
CA LEU A 148 -1.09 -14.31 -9.59
C LEU A 148 -2.28 -15.27 -9.75
N VAL A 149 -3.22 -15.25 -8.81
CA VAL A 149 -4.36 -16.18 -8.81
C VAL A 149 -5.30 -15.93 -9.99
N ILE A 150 -5.55 -14.67 -10.32
CA ILE A 150 -6.48 -14.26 -11.39
C ILE A 150 -6.15 -14.93 -12.74
N PRO A 151 -4.96 -14.79 -13.34
CA PRO A 151 -4.69 -15.40 -14.65
C PRO A 151 -4.60 -16.93 -14.58
N ILE A 152 -4.23 -17.49 -13.43
CA ILE A 152 -3.90 -18.92 -13.30
C ILE A 152 -5.14 -19.76 -12.99
N PHE A 153 -6.04 -19.23 -12.15
CA PHE A 153 -7.26 -19.91 -11.70
C PHE A 153 -8.54 -19.24 -12.19
N SER A 154 -8.43 -18.16 -12.98
CA SER A 154 -9.50 -17.21 -13.27
C SER A 154 -9.91 -16.37 -12.05
N TYR A 155 -10.37 -15.13 -12.30
CA TYR A 155 -10.91 -14.26 -11.25
C TYR A 155 -12.11 -14.88 -10.50
N TYR A 156 -12.83 -15.80 -11.15
CA TYR A 156 -13.89 -16.60 -10.50
C TYR A 156 -13.39 -17.39 -9.28
N ALA A 157 -12.10 -17.76 -9.22
CA ALA A 157 -11.53 -18.44 -8.06
C ALA A 157 -11.52 -17.56 -6.80
N LEU A 158 -11.31 -16.24 -6.96
CA LEU A 158 -11.39 -15.27 -5.86
C LEU A 158 -12.85 -15.06 -5.45
N LEU A 159 -13.76 -14.89 -6.41
CA LEU A 159 -15.19 -14.75 -6.16
C LEU A 159 -15.77 -15.98 -5.45
N ALA A 160 -15.37 -17.19 -5.83
CA ALA A 160 -15.77 -18.44 -5.19
C ALA A 160 -15.29 -18.53 -3.72
N ARG A 161 -14.23 -17.81 -3.37
CA ARG A 161 -13.74 -17.65 -1.99
C ARG A 161 -14.35 -16.45 -1.27
N ARG A 162 -15.43 -15.87 -1.81
CA ARG A 162 -16.14 -14.69 -1.28
C ARG A 162 -15.33 -13.39 -1.28
N LEU A 163 -14.20 -13.34 -1.99
CA LEU A 163 -13.46 -12.10 -2.21
C LEU A 163 -14.12 -11.32 -3.33
N THR A 164 -15.24 -10.69 -3.00
CA THR A 164 -15.99 -9.82 -3.91
C THR A 164 -15.44 -8.40 -3.89
N PRO A 165 -15.63 -7.62 -4.97
CA PRO A 165 -15.20 -6.23 -4.98
C PRO A 165 -15.83 -5.40 -3.86
N GLY A 166 -17.12 -5.60 -3.57
CA GLY A 166 -17.81 -4.92 -2.48
C GLY A 166 -17.20 -5.22 -1.11
N LEU A 167 -16.83 -6.47 -0.83
CA LEU A 167 -16.12 -6.82 0.40
C LEU A 167 -14.77 -6.12 0.48
N LEU A 168 -13.98 -6.14 -0.60
CA LEU A 168 -12.65 -5.53 -0.61
C LEU A 168 -12.71 -4.02 -0.40
N VAL A 169 -13.65 -3.32 -1.06
CA VAL A 169 -13.89 -1.89 -0.84
C VAL A 169 -14.34 -1.61 0.60
N THR A 170 -15.17 -2.49 1.18
CA THR A 170 -15.62 -2.34 2.57
C THR A 170 -14.46 -2.53 3.56
N LEU A 171 -13.67 -3.60 3.41
CA LEU A 171 -12.49 -3.86 4.24
C LEU A 171 -11.52 -2.67 4.20
N ARG A 172 -11.32 -2.12 3.00
CA ARG A 172 -10.51 -0.92 2.81
C ARG A 172 -11.06 0.29 3.54
N GLY A 173 -12.35 0.56 3.42
CA GLY A 173 -13.01 1.69 4.09
C GLY A 173 -12.93 1.57 5.61
N LEU A 174 -13.13 0.36 6.15
CA LEU A 174 -12.97 0.07 7.57
C LEU A 174 -11.53 0.29 8.04
N ALA A 175 -10.55 -0.18 7.27
CA ALA A 175 -9.15 -0.01 7.58
C ALA A 175 -8.70 1.46 7.57
N LEU A 176 -9.14 2.25 6.58
CA LEU A 176 -8.86 3.69 6.55
C LEU A 176 -9.57 4.43 7.71
N THR A 177 -10.79 4.03 8.04
CA THR A 177 -11.51 4.56 9.20
C THR A 177 -10.74 4.25 10.48
N ALA A 178 -10.17 3.05 10.62
CA ALA A 178 -9.32 2.70 11.76
C ALA A 178 -8.09 3.60 11.86
N ILE A 179 -7.41 3.91 10.74
CA ILE A 179 -6.29 4.88 10.71
C ILE A 179 -6.77 6.26 11.23
N GLY A 180 -7.89 6.77 10.71
CA GLY A 180 -8.44 8.05 11.14
C GLY A 180 -8.83 8.07 12.63
N LEU A 181 -9.41 6.99 13.14
CA LEU A 181 -9.73 6.85 14.55
C LEU A 181 -8.46 6.82 15.41
N VAL A 182 -7.45 6.02 15.05
CA VAL A 182 -6.18 5.96 15.78
C VAL A 182 -5.52 7.35 15.83
N ALA A 183 -5.60 8.12 14.75
CA ALA A 183 -5.09 9.48 14.69
C ALA A 183 -5.85 10.48 15.58
N ILE A 184 -7.18 10.38 15.68
CA ILE A 184 -8.01 11.37 16.38
C ILE A 184 -8.24 11.02 17.86
N LEU A 185 -8.18 9.74 18.25
CA LEU A 185 -8.43 9.29 19.62
C LEU A 185 -7.63 10.05 20.71
N PRO A 186 -6.34 10.40 20.53
CA PRO A 186 -5.58 11.19 21.50
C PRO A 186 -6.18 12.56 21.81
N VAL A 187 -6.90 13.17 20.85
CA VAL A 187 -7.50 14.50 20.99
C VAL A 187 -8.56 14.54 22.10
N PHE A 188 -9.27 13.43 22.34
CA PHE A 188 -10.23 13.34 23.43
C PHE A 188 -9.59 13.43 24.82
N LYS A 189 -8.27 13.25 24.92
CA LYS A 189 -7.48 13.48 26.15
C LYS A 189 -6.70 14.80 26.13
N GLY A 190 -6.99 15.70 25.19
CA GLY A 190 -6.30 16.98 25.03
C GLY A 190 -4.92 16.90 24.40
N LEU A 191 -4.60 15.79 23.73
CA LEU A 191 -3.35 15.61 22.99
C LEU A 191 -3.52 16.01 21.52
N GLU A 192 -2.41 16.20 20.82
CA GLU A 192 -2.38 16.50 19.39
C GLU A 192 -2.82 15.30 18.55
N VAL A 193 -3.35 15.55 17.35
CA VAL A 193 -3.68 14.50 16.37
C VAL A 193 -2.43 13.68 16.07
N VAL A 194 -2.60 12.37 15.85
CA VAL A 194 -1.51 11.41 15.54
C VAL A 194 -0.58 11.11 16.71
N THR A 195 -0.83 11.64 17.91
CA THR A 195 0.01 11.35 19.08
C THR A 195 0.14 9.84 19.36
N ASN A 196 1.38 9.36 19.41
CA ASN A 196 1.73 7.96 19.63
C ASN A 196 1.87 7.59 21.14
N ILE A 197 3.10 7.49 21.66
CA ILE A 197 3.39 6.83 22.95
C ILE A 197 2.79 7.54 24.18
N ARG A 198 2.43 8.82 24.06
CA ARG A 198 1.75 9.56 25.13
C ARG A 198 0.30 9.10 25.33
N PHE A 199 -0.25 8.37 24.37
CA PHE A 199 -1.61 7.82 24.43
C PHE A 199 -1.65 6.29 24.32
N TYR A 200 -0.86 5.72 23.42
CA TYR A 200 -0.81 4.29 23.15
C TYR A 200 0.37 3.61 23.87
N PRO A 201 0.18 2.42 24.48
CA PRO A 201 1.25 1.75 25.21
C PRO A 201 2.33 1.25 24.25
N ALA A 202 3.59 1.54 24.57
CA ALA A 202 4.74 1.06 23.80
C ALA A 202 4.90 -0.48 23.87
N TYR A 203 4.45 -1.10 24.95
CA TYR A 203 4.54 -2.55 25.18
C TYR A 203 3.18 -3.16 25.50
N ILE A 204 2.92 -4.34 24.95
CA ILE A 204 1.76 -5.18 25.27
C ILE A 204 2.28 -6.58 25.58
N LEU A 205 1.93 -7.13 26.75
CA LEU A 205 2.37 -8.46 27.20
C LEU A 205 3.91 -8.66 27.14
N GLY A 206 4.67 -7.61 27.43
CA GLY A 206 6.14 -7.63 27.37
C GLY A 206 6.74 -7.55 25.96
N GLN A 207 5.92 -7.50 24.91
CA GLN A 207 6.36 -7.32 23.53
C GLN A 207 6.30 -5.86 23.13
N LEU A 208 7.32 -5.39 22.42
CA LEU A 208 7.37 -4.03 21.89
C LEU A 208 6.41 -3.90 20.70
N VAL A 209 5.40 -3.04 20.82
CA VAL A 209 4.42 -2.72 19.78
C VAL A 209 4.50 -1.27 19.29
N SER A 210 5.37 -0.47 19.91
CA SER A 210 5.65 0.93 19.51
C SER A 210 4.39 1.81 19.42
N GLY A 211 3.44 1.58 20.33
CA GLY A 211 2.22 2.38 20.46
C GLY A 211 1.29 2.28 19.24
N SER A 212 0.99 3.41 18.61
CA SER A 212 0.08 3.49 17.46
C SER A 212 0.67 2.93 16.17
N LEU A 213 2.00 2.83 16.04
CA LEU A 213 2.67 2.37 14.81
C LEU A 213 2.21 0.97 14.39
N PHE A 214 2.05 0.05 15.34
CA PHE A 214 1.54 -1.29 15.05
C PHE A 214 0.10 -1.26 14.48
N LEU A 215 -0.76 -0.40 15.05
CA LEU A 215 -2.14 -0.25 14.60
C LEU A 215 -2.22 0.39 13.20
N TYR A 216 -1.39 1.41 12.96
CA TYR A 216 -1.30 2.05 11.65
C TYR A 216 -0.79 1.07 10.60
N ASN A 217 0.32 0.38 10.84
CA ASN A 217 0.85 -0.62 9.92
C ASN A 217 -0.16 -1.73 9.61
N SER A 218 -0.85 -2.24 10.63
CA SER A 218 -1.86 -3.30 10.44
C SER A 218 -3.07 -2.82 9.64
N SER A 219 -3.53 -1.59 9.91
CA SER A 219 -4.66 -1.01 9.19
C SER A 219 -4.29 -0.66 7.75
N GLU A 220 -3.14 -0.03 7.54
CA GLU A 220 -2.64 0.29 6.20
C GLU A 220 -2.40 -0.98 5.37
N TYR A 221 -1.86 -2.05 5.97
CA TYR A 221 -1.71 -3.36 5.33
C TYR A 221 -3.02 -3.86 4.72
N ILE A 222 -4.11 -3.82 5.50
CA ILE A 222 -5.43 -4.23 5.04
C ILE A 222 -5.94 -3.27 3.96
N ALA A 223 -5.81 -1.96 4.16
CA ALA A 223 -6.29 -0.95 3.22
C ALA A 223 -5.62 -1.05 1.84
N VAL A 224 -4.30 -1.25 1.82
CA VAL A 224 -3.50 -1.34 0.60
C VAL A 224 -3.75 -2.67 -0.12
N ALA A 225 -3.72 -3.79 0.61
CA ALA A 225 -3.96 -5.10 0.02
C ALA A 225 -5.36 -5.21 -0.60
N SER A 226 -6.39 -4.77 0.13
CA SER A 226 -7.77 -4.79 -0.35
C SER A 226 -8.01 -3.81 -1.50
N GLY A 227 -7.36 -2.64 -1.49
CA GLY A 227 -7.42 -1.66 -2.58
C GLY A 227 -6.87 -2.22 -3.89
N PHE A 228 -5.65 -2.75 -3.89
CA PHE A 228 -5.08 -3.36 -5.09
C PHE A 228 -5.84 -4.61 -5.53
N ALA A 229 -6.23 -5.48 -4.60
CA ALA A 229 -7.02 -6.67 -4.93
C ALA A 229 -8.35 -6.31 -5.60
N ALA A 230 -9.03 -5.25 -5.14
CA ALA A 230 -10.24 -4.73 -5.78
C ALA A 230 -9.95 -4.28 -7.21
N VAL A 231 -8.93 -3.43 -7.40
CA VAL A 231 -8.53 -2.94 -8.74
C VAL A 231 -8.22 -4.11 -9.68
N PHE A 232 -7.46 -5.10 -9.25
CA PHE A 232 -7.13 -6.27 -10.08
C PHE A 232 -8.38 -7.07 -10.45
N LEU A 233 -9.31 -7.27 -9.51
CA LEU A 233 -10.59 -7.93 -9.80
C LEU A 233 -11.40 -7.19 -10.84
N TYR A 234 -11.58 -5.87 -10.69
CA TYR A 234 -12.31 -5.07 -11.67
C TYR A 234 -11.64 -5.12 -13.04
N LEU A 235 -10.32 -4.89 -13.12
CA LEU A 235 -9.61 -4.96 -14.40
C LEU A 235 -9.66 -6.34 -15.08
N SER A 236 -10.08 -7.39 -14.36
CA SER A 236 -10.17 -8.75 -14.87
C SER A 236 -11.58 -9.18 -15.29
N PHE A 237 -12.59 -8.36 -15.05
CA PHE A 237 -13.95 -8.66 -15.49
C PHE A 237 -14.08 -8.58 -17.01
N GLU A 238 -14.99 -9.39 -17.55
CA GLU A 238 -15.31 -9.45 -18.98
C GLU A 238 -15.87 -8.10 -19.47
N GLU A 239 -15.52 -7.67 -20.69
CA GLU A 239 -16.02 -6.41 -21.27
C GLU A 239 -17.54 -6.42 -21.43
N GLU A 240 -18.12 -7.57 -21.80
CA GLU A 240 -19.57 -7.81 -21.88
C GLU A 240 -20.28 -7.47 -20.56
N PHE A 241 -19.67 -7.83 -19.42
CA PHE A 241 -20.24 -7.50 -18.10
C PHE A 241 -20.29 -5.98 -17.85
N TYR A 242 -19.32 -5.24 -18.38
CA TYR A 242 -19.33 -3.78 -18.31
C TYR A 242 -20.36 -3.15 -19.24
N GLU A 243 -20.54 -3.69 -20.45
CA GLU A 243 -21.57 -3.25 -21.40
C GLU A 243 -22.98 -3.46 -20.81
N GLU A 244 -23.25 -4.64 -20.22
CA GLU A 244 -24.51 -4.97 -19.53
C GLU A 244 -24.79 -4.02 -18.35
N GLU A 245 -23.80 -3.74 -17.48
CA GLU A 245 -23.95 -2.82 -16.35
C GLU A 245 -24.22 -1.36 -16.80
N ARG A 246 -23.73 -0.97 -17.99
CA ARG A 246 -23.97 0.36 -18.56
C ARG A 246 -25.29 0.47 -19.32
N GLY A 247 -25.95 -0.65 -19.60
CA GLY A 247 -27.11 -0.70 -20.49
C GLY A 247 -26.74 -0.40 -21.93
N GLU A 248 -25.52 -0.77 -22.34
CA GLU A 248 -24.98 -0.59 -23.70
C GLU A 248 -25.17 -1.85 -24.57
N ASP A 249 -26.04 -2.79 -24.16
CA ASP A 249 -26.31 -4.04 -24.88
C ASP A 249 -26.51 -3.79 -26.38
N ARG A 250 -25.64 -4.39 -27.19
CA ARG A 250 -25.59 -4.23 -28.64
C ARG A 250 -26.89 -4.75 -29.25
N GLU A 251 -27.71 -3.85 -29.81
CA GLU A 251 -28.72 -4.18 -30.83
C GLU A 251 -28.09 -4.92 -32.02
#